data_AF-A0A6G2XDN2-F1
#
_entry.id   AF-A0A6G2XDN2-F1
#
_cell.length_a   1.000
_cell.length_b   1.000
_cell.length_c   1.000
_cell.angle_alpha   90.00
_cell.angle_beta   90.00
_cell.angle_gamma   90.00
#
_symmetry.space_group_name_H-M   'P 1'
#
loop_
_entity.id
_entity.type
_entity.pdbx_description
1 polymer ?
#
loop_
_entity_poly.entity_id
_entity_poly.type
_entity_poly.pdbx_seq_one_letter_code
_entity_poly.pdbx_strand_id
1 'polypeptide(L)'
;MWASLIAVAGTLLGSVTTFLLQQRSTDRAALRRDRLTAVTALTVALADHRRAMWVREDLRLSGADAAAYDAARARSHDTRSAITAPLTTLSILAPALARVAQDAATATYRLRDAESPQALNAAREAAIAAGERLTREAAKTF
;
A
#
# COMPACT_ATOMS: atom_id res chain seq x y z
N MET A 1 -27.40 -15.51 52.11
CA MET A 1 -27.21 -14.16 51.53
C MET A 1 -25.82 -13.97 50.93
N TRP A 2 -24.75 -14.33 51.63
CA TRP A 2 -23.36 -14.23 51.12
C TRP A 2 -23.09 -15.00 49.81
N ALA A 3 -23.60 -16.23 49.68
CA ALA A 3 -23.42 -17.04 48.46
C ALA A 3 -24.01 -16.36 47.20
N SER A 4 -25.17 -15.72 47.33
CA SER A 4 -25.82 -15.00 46.22
C SER A 4 -25.04 -13.75 45.80
N LEU A 5 -24.48 -13.00 46.75
CA LEU A 5 -23.63 -11.85 46.47
C LEU A 5 -22.34 -12.26 45.73
N ILE A 6 -21.71 -13.35 46.15
CA ILE A 6 -20.51 -13.89 45.51
C ILE A 6 -20.82 -14.33 44.07
N ALA A 7 -21.97 -14.98 43.85
CA ALA A 7 -22.38 -15.41 42.52
C ALA A 7 -22.62 -14.23 41.56
N VAL A 8 -23.28 -13.16 42.03
CA VAL A 8 -23.51 -11.94 41.24
C VAL A 8 -22.20 -11.22 40.96
N ALA A 9 -21.32 -11.07 41.96
CA ALA A 9 -20.00 -10.47 41.79
C ALA A 9 -19.13 -11.26 40.80
N GLY A 10 -19.13 -12.60 40.88
CA GLY A 10 -18.43 -13.47 39.93
C GLY A 10 -18.95 -13.33 38.50
N THR A 11 -20.27 -13.20 38.34
CA THR A 11 -20.90 -13.03 37.01
C THR A 11 -20.56 -11.66 36.41
N LEU A 12 -20.63 -10.59 37.21
CA LEU A 12 -20.25 -9.24 36.77
C LEU A 12 -18.76 -9.15 36.43
N LEU A 13 -17.90 -9.78 37.23
CA LEU A 13 -16.47 -9.82 36.95
C LEU A 13 -16.17 -10.61 35.67
N GLY A 14 -16.86 -11.73 35.47
CA GLY A 14 -16.77 -12.55 34.26
C GLY A 14 -17.23 -11.80 32.99
N SER A 15 -18.34 -11.06 33.07
CA SER A 15 -18.87 -10.30 31.93
C SER A 15 -17.97 -9.12 31.56
N VAL A 16 -17.43 -8.38 32.54
CA VAL A 16 -16.47 -7.30 32.31
C VAL A 16 -15.17 -7.84 31.70
N THR A 17 -14.64 -8.95 32.21
CA THR A 17 -13.42 -9.57 31.68
C THR A 17 -13.63 -10.03 30.23
N THR A 18 -14.77 -10.65 29.94
CA THR A 18 -15.14 -11.08 28.58
C THR A 18 -15.27 -9.89 27.64
N PHE A 19 -15.94 -8.82 28.07
CA PHE A 19 -16.11 -7.59 27.30
C PHE A 19 -14.74 -6.96 26.94
N LEU A 20 -13.82 -6.85 27.90
CA LEU A 20 -12.48 -6.28 27.64
C LEU A 20 -11.65 -7.14 26.69
N LEU A 21 -11.71 -8.46 26.80
CA LEU A 21 -11.04 -9.38 25.88
C LEU A 21 -11.63 -9.30 24.47
N GLN A 22 -12.96 -9.18 24.36
CA GLN A 22 -13.67 -9.03 23.09
C GLN A 22 -13.37 -7.69 22.43
N GLN A 23 -13.34 -6.59 23.19
CA GLN A 23 -12.97 -5.28 22.66
C GLN A 23 -11.54 -5.28 22.09
N ARG A 24 -10.57 -5.85 22.82
CA ARG A 24 -9.18 -5.98 22.36
C ARG A 24 -9.02 -6.88 21.12
N SER A 25 -9.88 -7.87 20.93
CA SER A 25 -9.83 -8.71 19.73
C SER A 25 -10.40 -7.97 18.52
N THR A 26 -11.49 -7.21 18.72
CA THR A 26 -12.09 -6.35 17.70
C THR A 26 -11.12 -5.27 17.22
N ASP A 27 -10.43 -4.57 18.15
CA ASP A 27 -9.46 -3.52 17.79
C ASP A 27 -8.29 -4.07 16.98
N ARG A 28 -7.78 -5.26 17.35
CA ARG A 28 -6.71 -5.94 16.60
C ARG A 28 -7.17 -6.37 15.20
N ALA A 29 -8.40 -6.86 15.07
CA ALA A 29 -8.97 -7.22 13.78
C ALA A 29 -9.17 -5.99 12.88
N ALA A 30 -9.62 -4.87 13.44
CA ALA A 30 -9.76 -3.60 12.72
C ALA A 30 -8.41 -3.10 12.20
N LEU A 31 -7.39 -3.04 13.05
CA LEU A 31 -6.04 -2.62 12.65
C LEU A 31 -5.44 -3.53 11.56
N ARG A 32 -5.65 -4.86 11.65
CA ARG A 32 -5.24 -5.79 10.59
C ARG A 32 -5.92 -5.48 9.27
N ARG A 33 -7.23 -5.21 9.29
CA ARG A 33 -8.01 -4.85 8.10
C ARG A 33 -7.51 -3.55 7.48
N ASP A 34 -7.29 -2.51 8.28
CA ASP A 34 -6.85 -1.20 7.80
C ASP A 34 -5.47 -1.27 7.14
N ARG A 35 -4.56 -2.06 7.72
CA ARG A 35 -3.25 -2.33 7.14
C ARG A 35 -3.35 -3.08 5.81
N LEU A 36 -4.20 -4.12 5.71
CA LEU A 36 -4.44 -4.84 4.45
C LEU A 36 -5.02 -3.92 3.37
N THR A 37 -5.98 -3.07 3.74
CA THR A 37 -6.54 -2.05 2.84
C THR A 37 -5.46 -1.09 2.36
N ALA A 38 -4.59 -0.59 3.25
CA ALA A 38 -3.51 0.31 2.89
C ALA A 38 -2.48 -0.33 1.95
N VAL A 39 -2.04 -1.57 2.22
CA VAL A 39 -1.14 -2.31 1.33
C VAL A 39 -1.78 -2.53 -0.04
N THR A 40 -3.05 -2.92 -0.08
CA THR A 40 -3.75 -3.18 -1.35
C THR A 40 -3.89 -1.90 -2.18
N ALA A 41 -4.34 -0.81 -1.54
CA ALA A 41 -4.47 0.50 -2.19
C ALA A 41 -3.11 1.01 -2.72
N LEU A 42 -2.03 0.83 -1.96
CA LEU A 42 -0.69 1.19 -2.42
C LEU A 42 -0.26 0.35 -3.62
N THR A 43 -0.43 -0.97 -3.57
CA THR A 43 -0.04 -1.87 -4.67
C THR A 43 -0.79 -1.53 -5.97
N VAL A 44 -2.07 -1.18 -5.89
CA VAL A 44 -2.85 -0.70 -7.05
C VAL A 44 -2.27 0.62 -7.58
N ALA A 45 -2.10 1.63 -6.71
CA ALA A 45 -1.56 2.93 -7.12
C ALA A 45 -0.16 2.83 -7.76
N LEU A 46 0.69 1.94 -7.25
CA LEU A 46 2.00 1.66 -7.83
C LEU A 46 1.90 1.02 -9.23
N ALA A 47 0.99 0.06 -9.41
CA ALA A 47 0.77 -0.57 -10.70
C ALA A 47 0.24 0.42 -11.76
N ASP A 48 -0.70 1.27 -11.36
CA ASP A 48 -1.27 2.31 -12.21
C ASP A 48 -0.24 3.37 -12.59
N HIS A 49 0.55 3.84 -11.62
CA HIS A 49 1.61 4.80 -11.89
C HIS A 49 2.70 4.21 -12.79
N ARG A 50 3.13 2.96 -12.53
CA ARG A 50 4.08 2.26 -13.41
C ARG A 50 3.58 2.17 -14.84
N ARG A 51 2.29 1.85 -15.03
CA ARG A 51 1.67 1.80 -16.37
C ARG A 51 1.65 3.18 -17.02
N ALA A 52 1.23 4.22 -16.31
CA ALA A 52 1.19 5.58 -16.82
C ALA A 52 2.59 6.08 -17.21
N MET A 53 3.61 5.79 -16.38
CA MET A 53 5.01 6.11 -16.66
C MET A 53 5.54 5.36 -17.87
N TRP A 54 5.24 4.06 -18.02
CA TRP A 54 5.68 3.29 -19.18
C TRP A 54 5.10 3.88 -20.47
N VAL A 55 3.79 4.15 -20.52
CA VAL A 55 3.14 4.75 -21.71
C VAL A 55 3.75 6.12 -22.04
N ARG A 56 3.97 6.97 -21.04
CA ARG A 56 4.58 8.29 -21.23
C ARG A 56 5.97 8.18 -21.85
N GLU A 57 6.81 7.29 -21.33
CA GLU A 57 8.19 7.17 -21.79
C GLU A 57 8.31 6.42 -23.12
N ASP A 58 7.41 5.47 -23.39
CA ASP A 58 7.29 4.82 -24.70
C ASP A 58 6.93 5.84 -25.80
N LEU A 59 5.97 6.73 -25.53
CA LEU A 59 5.64 7.84 -26.44
C LEU A 59 6.82 8.80 -26.65
N ARG A 60 7.59 9.09 -25.60
CA ARG A 60 8.79 9.94 -25.71
C ARG A 60 9.86 9.29 -26.58
N LEU A 61 10.14 8.00 -26.36
CA LEU A 61 11.20 7.26 -27.06
C LEU A 61 10.84 6.95 -28.51
N SER A 62 9.55 6.78 -28.81
CA SER A 62 9.05 6.58 -30.17
C SER A 62 8.92 7.88 -30.99
N GLY A 63 9.10 9.05 -30.35
CA GLY A 63 8.90 10.34 -31.02
C GLY A 63 7.45 10.58 -31.43
N ALA A 64 6.49 10.06 -30.65
CA ALA A 64 5.07 10.22 -30.91
C ALA A 64 4.61 11.70 -30.82
N ASP A 65 3.39 11.96 -31.28
CA ASP A 65 2.79 13.30 -31.28
C ASP A 65 2.80 13.97 -29.88
N ALA A 66 3.02 15.29 -29.88
CA ALA A 66 3.16 16.07 -28.66
C ALA A 66 1.89 16.07 -27.80
N ALA A 67 0.70 16.09 -28.39
CA ALA A 67 -0.55 16.06 -27.64
C ALA A 67 -0.76 14.70 -26.94
N ALA A 68 -0.37 13.60 -27.59
CA ALA A 68 -0.38 12.28 -26.97
C ALA A 68 0.60 12.19 -25.79
N TYR A 69 1.80 12.74 -25.94
CA TYR A 69 2.79 12.81 -24.86
C TYR A 69 2.28 13.65 -23.67
N ASP A 70 1.71 14.83 -23.93
CA ASP A 70 1.22 15.72 -22.88
C ASP A 70 0.04 15.11 -22.10
N ALA A 71 -0.86 14.40 -22.79
CA ALA A 71 -1.93 13.65 -22.14
C ALA A 71 -1.38 12.51 -21.25
N ALA A 72 -0.34 11.80 -21.71
CA ALA A 72 0.32 10.78 -20.90
C ALA A 72 1.08 11.38 -19.71
N ARG A 73 1.67 12.57 -19.89
CA ARG A 73 2.33 13.34 -18.83
C ARG A 73 1.34 13.77 -17.75
N ALA A 74 0.19 14.34 -18.11
CA ALA A 74 -0.87 14.69 -17.17
C ALA A 74 -1.31 13.48 -16.33
N ARG A 75 -1.59 12.34 -16.99
CA ARG A 75 -1.95 11.08 -16.31
C ARG A 75 -0.85 10.58 -15.35
N SER A 76 0.42 10.80 -15.69
CA SER A 76 1.54 10.44 -14.81
C SER A 76 1.56 11.30 -13.53
N HIS A 77 1.11 12.55 -13.59
CA HIS A 77 0.97 13.41 -12.42
C HIS A 77 -0.19 12.96 -11.51
N ASP A 78 -1.34 12.64 -12.10
CA ASP A 78 -2.52 12.16 -11.35
C ASP A 78 -2.20 10.86 -10.60
N THR A 79 -1.62 9.89 -11.30
CA THR A 79 -1.24 8.60 -10.71
C THR A 79 -0.12 8.74 -9.69
N ARG A 80 0.82 9.68 -9.86
CA ARG A 80 1.84 9.97 -8.85
C ARG A 80 1.21 10.52 -7.58
N SER A 81 0.25 11.44 -7.72
CA SER A 81 -0.49 12.01 -6.59
C SER A 81 -1.23 10.91 -5.81
N ALA A 82 -1.88 9.99 -6.53
CA ALA A 82 -2.64 8.88 -5.96
C ALA A 82 -1.81 7.91 -5.09
N ILE A 83 -0.48 7.85 -5.24
CA ILE A 83 0.40 7.06 -4.37
C ILE A 83 0.49 7.64 -2.95
N THR A 84 0.37 8.96 -2.80
CA THR A 84 0.71 9.68 -1.56
C THR A 84 -0.12 9.23 -0.36
N ALA A 85 -1.45 9.18 -0.51
CA ALA A 85 -2.36 8.80 0.55
C ALA A 85 -2.11 7.34 1.04
N PRO A 86 -2.15 6.31 0.19
CA PRO A 86 -1.93 4.94 0.65
C PRO A 86 -0.50 4.70 1.16
N LEU A 87 0.52 5.35 0.60
CA LEU A 87 1.90 5.25 1.11
C LEU A 87 2.03 5.85 2.52
N THR A 88 1.41 6.99 2.75
CA THR A 88 1.39 7.66 4.07
C THR A 88 0.65 6.81 5.08
N THR A 89 -0.56 6.35 4.74
CA THR A 89 -1.37 5.49 5.60
C THR A 89 -0.65 4.20 5.97
N LEU A 90 -0.02 3.52 4.99
CA LEU A 90 0.73 2.31 5.26
C LEU A 90 1.93 2.57 6.17
N SER A 91 2.66 3.67 5.96
CA SER A 91 3.82 4.03 6.78
C SER A 91 3.44 4.31 8.25
N ILE A 92 2.26 4.87 8.49
CA ILE A 92 1.71 5.10 9.83
C ILE A 92 1.24 3.79 10.47
N LEU A 93 0.45 2.99 9.75
CA LEU A 93 -0.20 1.80 10.30
C LEU A 93 0.75 0.59 10.43
N ALA A 94 1.75 0.48 9.55
CA ALA A 94 2.73 -0.59 9.52
C ALA A 94 4.16 -0.06 9.24
N PRO A 95 4.79 0.62 10.22
CA PRO A 95 6.12 1.23 10.05
C PRO A 95 7.21 0.26 9.58
N ALA A 96 7.12 -1.03 9.94
CA ALA A 96 8.03 -2.08 9.47
C ALA A 96 8.04 -2.25 7.94
N LEU A 97 6.95 -1.88 7.25
CA LEU A 97 6.83 -1.94 5.80
C LEU A 97 7.19 -0.61 5.11
N ALA A 98 7.42 0.47 5.86
CA ALA A 98 7.59 1.81 5.29
C ALA A 98 8.76 1.88 4.31
N ARG A 99 9.91 1.25 4.64
CA ARG A 99 11.08 1.24 3.76
C ARG A 99 10.81 0.52 2.44
N VAL A 100 10.27 -0.70 2.50
CA VAL A 100 9.99 -1.48 1.28
C VAL A 100 8.89 -0.84 0.43
N ALA A 101 7.91 -0.18 1.06
CA ALA A 101 6.89 0.61 0.37
C ALA A 101 7.48 1.82 -0.38
N GLN A 102 8.39 2.57 0.27
CA GLN A 102 9.12 3.67 -0.35
C GLN A 102 10.02 3.20 -1.49
N ASP A 103 10.65 2.03 -1.35
CA ASP A 103 11.46 1.43 -2.41
C ASP A 103 10.62 1.06 -3.63
N ALA A 104 9.41 0.52 -3.42
CA ALA A 104 8.48 0.23 -4.50
C ALA A 104 8.01 1.51 -5.22
N ALA A 105 7.65 2.56 -4.47
CA ALA A 105 7.31 3.86 -5.05
C ALA A 105 8.48 4.44 -5.86
N THR A 106 9.67 4.46 -5.28
CA THR A 106 10.87 4.97 -5.96
C THR A 106 11.18 4.19 -7.22
N ALA A 107 11.02 2.87 -7.23
CA ALA A 107 11.21 2.05 -8.42
C ALA A 107 10.25 2.44 -9.56
N THR A 108 9.00 2.78 -9.26
CA THR A 108 8.07 3.29 -10.29
C THR A 108 8.48 4.67 -10.84
N TYR A 109 9.08 5.53 -10.01
CA TYR A 109 9.58 6.84 -10.44
C TYR A 109 10.82 6.74 -11.33
N ARG A 110 11.64 5.69 -11.17
CA ARG A 110 12.85 5.45 -11.96
C ARG A 110 12.59 5.08 -13.43
N LEU A 111 11.34 4.84 -13.83
CA LEU A 111 10.99 4.67 -15.25
C LEU A 111 11.19 5.97 -16.04
N ARG A 112 11.09 7.12 -15.36
CA ARG A 112 11.20 8.45 -15.98
C ARG A 112 12.56 8.62 -16.63
N ASP A 113 12.57 9.25 -17.81
CA ASP A 113 13.79 9.64 -18.53
C ASP A 113 14.67 8.43 -18.91
N ALA A 114 14.07 7.25 -19.10
CA ALA A 114 14.78 6.06 -19.56
C ALA A 114 15.50 6.29 -20.90
N GLU A 115 16.76 5.91 -21.01
CA GLU A 115 17.60 6.25 -22.18
C GLU A 115 17.20 5.50 -23.46
N SER A 116 16.55 4.34 -23.33
CA SER A 116 16.18 3.46 -24.45
C SER A 116 14.95 2.61 -24.12
N PRO A 117 14.29 2.00 -25.12
CA PRO A 117 13.21 1.04 -24.89
C PRO A 117 13.63 -0.14 -24.00
N GLN A 118 14.88 -0.60 -24.14
CA GLN A 118 15.44 -1.65 -23.30
C GLN A 118 15.60 -1.20 -21.84
N ALA A 119 16.12 0.01 -21.62
CA ALA A 119 16.23 0.59 -20.29
C ALA A 119 14.85 0.81 -19.65
N LEU A 120 13.85 1.23 -20.43
CA LEU A 120 12.48 1.41 -19.96
C LEU A 120 11.85 0.08 -19.51
N ASN A 121 12.04 -0.98 -20.28
CA ASN A 121 11.56 -2.32 -19.92
C ASN A 121 12.27 -2.87 -18.68
N ALA A 122 13.59 -2.71 -18.58
CA ALA A 122 14.35 -3.09 -17.38
C ALA A 122 13.88 -2.33 -16.13
N ALA A 123 13.65 -1.02 -16.24
CA ALA A 123 13.10 -0.22 -15.14
C ALA A 123 11.68 -0.67 -14.75
N ARG A 124 10.84 -1.02 -15.74
CA ARG A 124 9.50 -1.56 -15.50
C ARG A 124 9.55 -2.89 -14.74
N GLU A 125 10.43 -3.81 -15.12
CA GLU A 125 10.62 -5.08 -14.43
C GLU A 125 11.12 -4.87 -13.00
N ALA A 126 12.09 -3.97 -12.80
CA ALA A 126 12.58 -3.62 -11.47
C ALA A 126 11.47 -3.06 -10.56
N ALA A 127 10.57 -2.25 -11.13
CA ALA A 127 9.40 -1.73 -10.42
C ALA A 127 8.37 -2.81 -10.08
N ILE A 128 8.12 -3.78 -10.98
CA ILE A 128 7.27 -4.95 -10.69
C ILE A 128 7.87 -5.76 -9.54
N ALA A 129 9.16 -6.10 -9.63
CA ALA A 129 9.86 -6.86 -8.60
C ALA A 129 9.84 -6.13 -7.24
N ALA A 130 9.92 -4.79 -7.23
CA ALA A 130 9.80 -4.00 -6.00
C ALA A 130 8.38 -4.06 -5.40
N GLY A 131 7.34 -3.98 -6.24
CA GLY A 131 5.95 -4.17 -5.80
C GLY A 131 5.70 -5.58 -5.24
N GLU A 132 6.24 -6.61 -5.89
CA GLU A 132 6.13 -7.98 -5.36
C GLU A 132 6.89 -8.16 -4.04
N ARG A 133 8.06 -7.53 -3.88
CA ARG A 133 8.78 -7.51 -2.60
C ARG A 133 7.92 -6.91 -1.49
N LEU A 134 7.25 -5.78 -1.74
CA LEU A 134 6.31 -5.20 -0.79
C LEU A 134 5.22 -6.21 -0.39
N THR A 135 4.58 -6.87 -1.37
CA THR A 135 3.55 -7.88 -1.10
C THR A 135 4.10 -9.06 -0.29
N ARG A 136 5.31 -9.53 -0.60
CA ARG A 136 5.96 -10.62 0.16
C ARG A 136 6.28 -10.23 1.59
N GLU A 137 6.78 -9.03 1.85
CA GLU A 137 7.04 -8.55 3.22
C GLU A 137 5.73 -8.32 3.98
N ALA A 138 4.71 -7.79 3.32
CA ALA A 138 3.37 -7.64 3.87
C ALA A 138 2.78 -9.00 4.31
N ALA A 139 2.93 -10.04 3.49
CA ALA A 139 2.44 -11.39 3.78
C ALA A 139 3.13 -12.06 4.99
N LYS A 140 4.29 -11.58 5.44
CA LYS A 140 4.92 -12.03 6.69
C LYS A 140 4.35 -11.34 7.93
N THR A 141 3.71 -10.19 7.72
CA THR A 141 3.21 -9.31 8.79
C THR A 141 1.73 -9.59 9.11
N PHE A 142 0.98 -10.13 8.13
CA PHE A 142 -0.41 -10.56 8.27
C PHE A 142 -0.46 -12.09 8.29
#